data_AF-A0A354GR75-F1
#
_entry.id   AF-A0A354GR75-F1
#
_cell.length_a   1.000
_cell.length_b   1.000
_cell.length_c   1.000
_cell.angle_alpha   90.00
_cell.angle_beta   90.00
_cell.angle_gamma   90.00
#
_symmetry.space_group_name_H-M   'P 1'
#
loop_
_entity.id
_entity.type
_entity.pdbx_description
1 polymer ?
#
loop_
_entity_poly.entity_id
_entity_poly.type
_entity_poly.pdbx_seq_one_letter_code
_entity_poly.pdbx_strand_id
1 'polypeptide(L)'
;MAALLTGAAFLAALTLYAYAMLFPVLSQDDFQILAQSWTWQRTMDGLWTPNNEHAMPLGRLLTFAVVQLAGRPTALPFAGVLTGVVGLMIGMGLTYAFVRRELGHPFYGLTALILFGVSSVYQQAVYWFAAGFSVYALDVLLLALLAAQRYQQTRRGRWLVACGLCCALAPCWFASGVLAGPLCCLYLFPREDVGVPRLFQPCFDHPTRLKQPWHTLAALTPLLGTTAFLAVSLPLTAGVIQHLEHYRNQNLTAVEAFQPLTGAWYTVRSVVDNLALGVFGITGVTVGSVVAPLLFLILIAAGVWWARKSPHRRLALLGAGLIFIAAADSAFAYITAATGYNATALDGGWFVGYLLIALASL
;
A
#
# COMPACT_ATOMS: atom_id res chain seq x y z
N MET A 1 20.66 21.70 -8.36
CA MET A 1 19.31 21.62 -8.97
C MET A 1 18.45 20.51 -8.37
N ALA A 2 18.84 19.23 -8.44
CA ALA A 2 18.01 18.12 -7.92
C ALA A 2 17.59 18.27 -6.45
N ALA A 3 18.52 18.61 -5.55
CA ALA A 3 18.21 18.82 -4.12
C ALA A 3 17.20 19.95 -3.88
N LEU A 4 17.29 21.05 -4.65
CA LEU A 4 16.34 22.16 -4.57
C LEU A 4 14.93 21.72 -5.01
N LEU A 5 14.83 20.97 -6.11
CA LEU A 5 13.54 20.45 -6.60
C LEU A 5 12.93 19.43 -5.64
N THR A 6 13.76 18.58 -5.02
CA THR A 6 13.32 17.66 -3.97
C THR A 6 12.77 18.43 -2.76
N GLY A 7 13.49 19.46 -2.28
CA GLY A 7 13.03 20.32 -1.19
C GLY A 7 11.73 21.05 -1.53
N ALA A 8 11.61 21.57 -2.77
CA ALA A 8 10.39 22.21 -3.25
C ALA A 8 9.20 21.25 -3.29
N ALA A 9 9.41 20.01 -3.71
CA ALA A 9 8.34 19.00 -3.74
C ALA A 9 7.87 18.61 -2.32
N PHE A 10 8.79 18.47 -1.36
CA PHE A 10 8.43 18.27 0.05
C PHE A 10 7.64 19.46 0.61
N LEU A 11 8.07 20.68 0.32
CA LEU A 11 7.35 21.89 0.74
C LEU A 11 5.95 21.99 0.10
N ALA A 12 5.83 21.62 -1.18
CA ALA A 12 4.55 21.59 -1.88
C ALA A 12 3.58 20.58 -1.23
N ALA A 13 4.07 19.38 -0.90
CA ALA A 13 3.29 18.38 -0.16
C ALA A 13 2.88 18.89 1.23
N LEU A 14 3.78 19.51 2.00
CA LEU A 14 3.42 20.13 3.28
C LEU A 14 2.36 21.24 3.13
N THR A 15 2.46 22.03 2.07
CA THR A 15 1.50 23.11 1.78
C THR A 15 0.12 22.53 1.45
N LEU A 16 0.07 21.43 0.69
CA LEU A 16 -1.16 20.71 0.36
C LEU A 16 -1.91 20.27 1.64
N TYR A 17 -1.19 19.90 2.68
CA TYR A 17 -1.74 19.43 3.97
C TYR A 17 -1.76 20.50 5.07
N ALA A 18 -1.44 21.76 4.75
CA ALA A 18 -1.38 22.83 5.74
C ALA A 18 -2.73 23.02 6.46
N TYR A 19 -3.85 22.93 5.73
CA TYR A 19 -5.18 23.04 6.34
C TYR A 19 -5.43 21.95 7.38
N ALA A 20 -5.12 20.69 7.07
CA ALA A 20 -5.28 19.57 8.00
C ALA A 20 -4.36 19.71 9.23
N MET A 21 -3.15 20.26 9.06
CA MET A 21 -2.25 20.54 10.19
C MET A 21 -2.73 21.70 11.08
N LEU A 22 -3.39 22.71 10.49
CA LEU A 22 -3.94 23.85 11.22
C LEU A 22 -5.26 23.54 11.94
N PHE A 23 -6.06 22.65 11.35
CA PHE A 23 -7.37 22.24 11.86
C PHE A 23 -7.47 20.71 11.97
N PRO A 24 -6.61 20.07 12.79
CA PRO A 24 -6.58 18.62 12.87
C PRO A 24 -7.83 18.08 13.56
N VAL A 25 -8.38 17.00 13.03
CA VAL A 25 -9.56 16.32 13.57
C VAL A 25 -9.30 14.82 13.71
N LEU A 26 -9.85 14.22 14.77
CA LEU A 26 -9.92 12.77 14.89
C LEU A 26 -11.23 12.28 14.27
N SER A 27 -11.17 11.12 13.62
CA SER A 27 -12.28 10.56 12.85
C SER A 27 -12.51 9.08 13.21
N GLN A 28 -13.78 8.72 13.40
CA GLN A 28 -14.26 7.33 13.45
C GLN A 28 -13.34 6.38 14.26
N ASP A 29 -12.56 5.55 13.56
CA ASP A 29 -11.67 4.52 14.09
C ASP A 29 -10.55 5.06 14.99
N ASP A 30 -10.22 6.35 14.87
CA ASP A 30 -9.21 7.01 15.70
C ASP A 30 -9.54 6.87 17.19
N PHE A 31 -10.81 7.07 17.55
CA PHE A 31 -11.22 7.02 18.95
C PHE A 31 -11.06 5.61 19.54
N GLN A 32 -11.41 4.59 18.77
CA GLN A 32 -11.28 3.20 19.19
C GLN A 32 -9.81 2.82 19.38
N ILE A 33 -8.96 3.13 18.40
CA ILE A 33 -7.55 2.75 18.48
C ILE A 33 -6.81 3.51 19.59
N LEU A 34 -7.08 4.81 19.75
CA LEU A 34 -6.49 5.64 20.80
C LEU A 34 -6.92 5.18 22.19
N ALA A 35 -8.20 4.84 22.39
CA ALA A 35 -8.71 4.37 23.68
C ALA A 35 -8.10 3.03 24.10
N GLN A 36 -7.90 2.13 23.13
CA GLN A 36 -7.28 0.82 23.32
C GLN A 36 -5.75 0.90 23.53
N SER A 37 -5.12 1.98 23.07
CA SER A 37 -3.67 2.21 23.22
C SER A 37 -3.33 3.30 24.25
N TRP A 38 -4.27 3.64 25.15
CA TRP A 38 -4.07 4.75 26.08
C TRP A 38 -2.98 4.49 27.13
N THR A 39 -2.90 3.25 27.61
CA THR A 39 -1.91 2.81 28.60
C THR A 39 -1.05 1.71 28.02
N TRP A 40 0.16 1.54 28.57
CA TRP A 40 1.06 0.47 28.15
C TRP A 40 0.39 -0.91 28.29
N GLN A 41 -0.26 -1.14 29.44
CA GLN A 41 -0.97 -2.40 29.70
C GLN A 41 -2.04 -2.67 28.64
N ARG A 42 -2.94 -1.72 28.37
CA ARG A 42 -3.98 -1.90 27.35
C ARG A 42 -3.41 -2.10 25.94
N THR A 43 -2.33 -1.40 25.62
CA THR A 43 -1.63 -1.54 24.34
C THR A 43 -1.08 -2.96 24.17
N MET A 44 -0.47 -3.51 25.22
CA MET A 44 0.10 -4.85 25.19
C MET A 44 -0.97 -5.94 25.19
N ASP A 45 -2.03 -5.77 25.99
CA ASP A 45 -3.17 -6.70 26.01
C ASP A 45 -3.91 -6.71 24.66
N GLY A 46 -3.99 -5.54 24.02
CA GLY A 46 -4.63 -5.34 22.71
C GLY A 46 -3.70 -5.46 21.51
N LEU A 47 -2.45 -5.91 21.68
CA LEU A 47 -1.41 -5.84 20.64
C LEU A 47 -1.83 -6.57 19.36
N TRP A 48 -2.49 -7.71 19.51
CA TRP A 48 -3.01 -8.52 18.41
C TRP A 48 -4.53 -8.40 18.23
N THR A 49 -5.21 -7.58 19.03
CA THR A 49 -6.65 -7.37 18.87
C THR A 49 -6.91 -6.60 17.57
N PRO A 50 -7.64 -7.19 16.60
CA PRO A 50 -7.93 -6.53 15.35
C PRO A 50 -8.67 -5.20 15.56
N ASN A 51 -8.34 -4.22 14.74
CA ASN A 51 -9.20 -3.05 14.53
C ASN A 51 -9.79 -3.18 13.14
N ASN A 52 -11.11 -3.38 13.05
CA ASN A 52 -11.76 -3.93 11.87
C ASN A 52 -11.09 -5.26 11.47
N GLU A 53 -10.70 -5.43 10.22
CA GLU A 53 -10.03 -6.62 9.69
C GLU A 53 -8.50 -6.57 9.86
N HIS A 54 -7.96 -5.55 10.55
CA HIS A 54 -6.52 -5.29 10.58
C HIS A 54 -5.88 -5.72 11.91
N ALA A 55 -5.02 -6.74 11.83
CA ALA A 55 -4.11 -7.12 12.91
C ALA A 55 -2.80 -6.32 12.81
N MET A 56 -2.73 -5.17 13.49
CA MET A 56 -1.65 -4.18 13.33
C MET A 56 -0.83 -3.90 14.60
N PRO A 57 0.01 -4.85 15.07
CA PRO A 57 0.77 -4.67 16.31
C PRO A 57 1.73 -3.47 16.28
N LEU A 58 2.33 -3.13 15.13
CA LEU A 58 3.17 -1.91 15.04
C LEU A 58 2.32 -0.64 15.04
N GLY A 59 1.14 -0.67 14.43
CA GLY A 59 0.16 0.41 14.52
C GLY A 59 -0.26 0.69 15.96
N ARG A 60 -0.49 -0.36 16.77
CA ARG A 60 -0.78 -0.26 18.21
C ARG A 60 0.34 0.39 19.00
N LEU A 61 1.59 -0.03 18.76
CA LEU A 61 2.76 0.55 19.43
C LEU A 61 2.99 2.01 19.04
N LEU A 62 2.82 2.35 17.76
CA LEU A 62 2.86 3.75 17.31
C LEU A 62 1.76 4.57 17.97
N THR A 63 0.54 4.04 18.05
CA THR A 63 -0.59 4.72 18.70
C THR A 63 -0.29 5.02 20.16
N PHE A 64 0.27 4.05 20.89
CA PHE A 64 0.71 4.28 22.26
C PHE A 64 1.77 5.40 22.34
N ALA A 65 2.78 5.38 21.46
CA ALA A 65 3.79 6.42 21.41
C ALA A 65 3.18 7.80 21.14
N VAL A 66 2.22 7.90 20.21
CA VAL A 66 1.48 9.14 19.93
C VAL A 66 0.71 9.63 21.15
N VAL A 67 0.02 8.74 21.88
CA VAL A 67 -0.70 9.10 23.11
C VAL A 67 0.27 9.64 24.16
N GLN A 68 1.40 8.96 24.38
CA GLN A 68 2.39 9.41 25.37
C GLN A 68 3.03 10.75 24.98
N LEU A 69 3.38 10.94 23.70
CA LEU A 69 3.99 12.17 23.20
C LEU A 69 3.02 13.36 23.18
N ALA A 70 1.73 13.11 22.94
CA ALA A 70 0.71 14.16 22.99
C ALA A 70 0.52 14.69 24.42
N GLY A 71 0.70 13.86 25.44
CA GLY A 71 0.64 14.19 26.87
C GLY A 71 -0.75 14.59 27.40
N ARG A 72 -1.68 14.98 26.52
CA ARG A 72 -3.06 15.36 26.84
C ARG A 72 -4.02 15.05 25.68
N PRO A 73 -5.31 14.75 25.96
CA PRO A 73 -6.28 14.43 24.92
C PRO A 73 -6.43 15.50 23.84
N THR A 74 -6.38 16.78 24.20
CA THR A 74 -6.57 17.91 23.27
C THR A 74 -5.43 18.07 22.26
N ALA A 75 -4.28 17.42 22.46
CA ALA A 75 -3.15 17.44 21.52
C ALA A 75 -3.15 16.26 20.55
N LEU A 76 -4.00 15.25 20.76
CA LEU A 76 -4.05 14.03 19.94
C LEU A 76 -4.38 14.27 18.47
N PRO A 77 -5.33 15.16 18.10
CA PRO A 77 -5.59 15.41 16.69
C PRO A 77 -4.32 15.89 15.96
N PHE A 78 -3.61 16.84 16.57
CA PHE A 78 -2.37 17.38 15.99
C PHE A 78 -1.28 16.31 15.88
N ALA A 79 -1.06 15.53 16.94
CA ALA A 79 -0.09 14.45 16.93
C ALA A 79 -0.44 13.38 15.87
N GLY A 80 -1.72 13.05 15.72
CA GLY A 80 -2.22 12.12 14.71
C GLY A 80 -1.95 12.60 13.28
N VAL A 81 -2.35 13.83 12.94
CA VAL A 81 -2.06 14.40 11.60
C VAL A 81 -0.56 14.49 11.34
N LEU A 82 0.24 14.84 12.36
CA LEU A 82 1.69 14.88 12.21
C LEU A 82 2.28 13.51 11.83
N THR A 83 1.76 12.41 12.39
CA THR A 83 2.20 11.07 11.97
C THR A 83 1.89 10.81 10.50
N GLY A 84 0.68 11.13 10.03
CA GLY A 84 0.31 10.97 8.61
C GLY A 84 1.21 11.78 7.68
N VAL A 85 1.51 13.03 8.03
CA VAL A 85 2.44 13.88 7.28
C VAL A 85 3.84 13.26 7.25
N VAL A 86 4.37 12.81 8.40
CA VAL A 86 5.69 12.18 8.47
C VAL A 86 5.75 10.90 7.64
N GLY A 87 4.72 10.04 7.71
CA GLY A 87 4.60 8.85 6.87
C GLY A 87 4.66 9.20 5.38
N LEU A 88 3.87 10.18 4.93
CA LEU A 88 3.92 10.64 3.54
C LEU A 88 5.33 11.10 3.11
N MET A 89 6.00 11.90 3.94
CA MET A 89 7.36 12.38 3.61
C MET A 89 8.37 11.23 3.51
N ILE A 90 8.25 10.21 4.37
CA ILE A 90 9.05 8.99 4.26
C ILE A 90 8.75 8.29 2.93
N GLY A 91 7.48 8.05 2.61
CA GLY A 91 7.06 7.42 1.36
C GLY A 91 7.52 8.16 0.10
N MET A 92 7.50 9.50 0.13
CA MET A 92 8.07 10.33 -0.94
C MET A 92 9.57 10.04 -1.15
N GLY A 93 10.35 10.02 -0.06
CA GLY A 93 11.78 9.72 -0.10
C GLY A 93 12.09 8.29 -0.57
N LEU A 94 11.30 7.32 -0.12
CA LEU A 94 11.43 5.92 -0.52
C LEU A 94 11.07 5.71 -1.99
N THR A 95 10.00 6.34 -2.47
CA THR A 95 9.57 6.33 -3.88
C THR A 95 10.64 6.93 -4.78
N TYR A 96 11.20 8.09 -4.40
CA TYR A 96 12.35 8.69 -5.10
C TYR A 96 13.51 7.70 -5.19
N ALA A 97 13.90 7.10 -4.06
CA ALA A 97 15.04 6.20 -3.99
C ALA A 97 14.84 4.95 -4.85
N PHE A 98 13.63 4.38 -4.81
CA PHE A 98 13.27 3.18 -5.56
C PHE A 98 13.30 3.44 -7.07
N VAL A 99 12.60 4.47 -7.54
CA VAL A 99 12.48 4.79 -8.97
C VAL A 99 13.80 5.28 -9.55
N ARG A 100 14.53 6.14 -8.82
CA ARG A 100 15.88 6.58 -9.23
C ARG A 100 16.83 5.41 -9.40
N ARG A 101 16.80 4.44 -8.48
CA ARG A 101 17.69 3.28 -8.53
C ARG A 101 17.31 2.34 -9.67
N GLU A 102 16.02 2.15 -9.89
CA GLU A 102 15.50 1.27 -10.93
C GLU A 102 15.81 1.79 -12.35
N LEU A 103 15.57 3.09 -12.57
CA LEU A 103 15.71 3.71 -13.90
C LEU A 103 17.07 4.39 -14.10
N GLY A 104 17.96 4.36 -13.10
CA GLY A 104 19.32 4.89 -13.18
C GLY A 104 19.42 6.42 -13.36
N HIS A 105 18.31 7.16 -13.27
CA HIS A 105 18.30 8.59 -13.56
C HIS A 105 17.50 9.40 -12.49
N PRO A 106 18.06 10.50 -11.95
CA PRO A 106 17.43 11.26 -10.86
C PRO A 106 16.13 11.96 -11.27
N PHE A 107 15.98 12.32 -12.55
CA PHE A 107 14.74 12.94 -13.06
C PHE A 107 13.53 12.05 -12.82
N TYR A 108 13.60 10.74 -13.15
CA TYR A 108 12.46 9.85 -12.94
C TYR A 108 12.13 9.66 -11.47
N GLY A 109 13.15 9.58 -10.61
CA GLY A 109 12.94 9.56 -9.16
C GLY A 109 12.21 10.82 -8.68
N LEU A 110 12.62 11.99 -9.17
CA LEU A 110 11.99 13.26 -8.81
C LEU A 110 10.54 13.34 -9.31
N THR A 111 10.27 12.92 -10.55
CA THR A 111 8.91 12.84 -11.09
C THR A 111 8.03 11.93 -10.24
N ALA A 112 8.52 10.74 -9.87
CA ALA A 112 7.77 9.83 -9.02
C ALA A 112 7.52 10.39 -7.62
N LEU A 113 8.51 11.07 -7.02
CA LEU A 113 8.35 11.76 -5.75
C LEU A 113 7.27 12.85 -5.79
N ILE A 114 7.25 13.65 -6.87
CA ILE A 114 6.24 14.71 -7.04
C ILE A 114 4.86 14.10 -7.23
N LEU A 115 4.72 13.10 -8.11
CA LEU A 115 3.44 12.44 -8.37
C LEU A 115 2.90 11.72 -7.12
N PHE A 116 3.77 11.16 -6.28
CA PHE A 116 3.40 10.51 -5.04
C PHE A 116 3.00 11.51 -3.96
N GLY A 117 3.85 12.51 -3.70
CA GLY A 117 3.68 13.43 -2.57
C GLY A 117 2.73 14.59 -2.81
N VAL A 118 2.60 15.04 -4.06
CA VAL A 118 1.77 16.19 -4.46
C VAL A 118 0.51 15.68 -5.17
N SER A 119 -0.12 14.68 -4.56
CA SER A 119 -1.37 14.09 -5.01
C SER A 119 -2.39 14.15 -3.88
N SER A 120 -3.65 14.47 -4.21
CA SER A 120 -4.77 14.43 -3.27
C SER A 120 -5.26 13.02 -2.96
N VAL A 121 -4.77 11.99 -3.66
CA VAL A 121 -5.18 10.59 -3.45
C VAL A 121 -4.89 10.15 -2.01
N TYR A 122 -3.81 10.64 -1.40
CA TYR A 122 -3.42 10.28 -0.02
C TYR A 122 -4.07 11.16 1.04
N GLN A 123 -4.97 12.08 0.67
CA GLN A 123 -5.44 13.11 1.60
C GLN A 123 -6.05 12.51 2.86
N GLN A 124 -6.94 11.52 2.71
CA GLN A 124 -7.53 10.79 3.83
C GLN A 124 -6.44 10.13 4.70
N ALA A 125 -5.49 9.41 4.12
CA ALA A 125 -4.45 8.74 4.88
C ALA A 125 -3.49 9.69 5.61
N VAL A 126 -3.42 10.97 5.20
CA VAL A 126 -2.61 11.99 5.87
C VAL A 126 -3.34 12.64 7.05
N TYR A 127 -4.63 12.99 6.90
CA TYR A 127 -5.36 13.68 7.98
C TYR A 127 -6.15 12.76 8.90
N TRP A 128 -6.47 11.53 8.47
CA TRP A 128 -7.16 10.52 9.27
C TRP A 128 -6.13 9.56 9.85
N PHE A 129 -5.92 9.64 11.17
CA PHE A 129 -4.84 8.95 11.86
C PHE A 129 -4.86 7.43 11.66
N ALA A 130 -6.00 6.78 11.84
CA ALA A 130 -6.13 5.33 11.64
C ALA A 130 -5.91 4.90 10.18
N ALA A 131 -6.31 5.71 9.20
CA ALA A 131 -6.03 5.45 7.78
C ALA A 131 -4.53 5.57 7.44
N GLY A 132 -3.78 6.37 8.20
CA GLY A 132 -2.34 6.58 8.02
C GLY A 132 -1.49 5.32 8.16
N PHE A 133 -1.98 4.28 8.85
CA PHE A 133 -1.26 3.00 8.92
C PHE A 133 -1.08 2.32 7.56
N SER A 134 -1.98 2.58 6.59
CA SER A 134 -1.82 2.10 5.21
C SER A 134 -0.57 2.70 4.53
N VAL A 135 -0.24 3.96 4.82
CA VAL A 135 0.97 4.65 4.31
C VAL A 135 2.22 4.02 4.92
N TYR A 136 2.22 3.72 6.21
CA TYR A 136 3.34 3.03 6.84
C TYR A 136 3.54 1.60 6.32
N ALA A 137 2.45 0.87 6.05
CA ALA A 137 2.54 -0.43 5.39
C ALA A 137 3.17 -0.32 4.00
N LEU A 138 2.79 0.71 3.23
CA LEU A 138 3.38 1.02 1.92
C LEU A 138 4.86 1.41 2.03
N ASP A 139 5.25 2.19 3.03
CA ASP A 139 6.64 2.57 3.27
C ASP A 139 7.51 1.34 3.54
N VAL A 140 7.03 0.42 4.41
CA VAL A 140 7.76 -0.82 4.69
C VAL A 140 7.81 -1.73 3.46
N LEU A 141 6.76 -1.74 2.63
CA LEU A 141 6.78 -2.43 1.34
C LEU A 141 7.83 -1.84 0.39
N LEU A 142 7.94 -0.51 0.30
CA LEU A 142 8.97 0.16 -0.50
C LEU A 142 10.37 -0.14 0.03
N LEU A 143 10.56 -0.23 1.35
CA LEU A 143 11.80 -0.69 1.97
C LEU A 143 12.13 -2.14 1.58
N ALA A 144 11.14 -3.03 1.55
CA ALA A 144 11.30 -4.41 1.09
C ALA A 144 11.76 -4.45 -0.37
N LEU A 145 11.12 -3.66 -1.24
CA LEU A 145 11.49 -3.53 -2.66
C LEU A 145 12.89 -2.93 -2.85
N LEU A 146 13.28 -1.93 -2.05
CA LEU A 146 14.63 -1.35 -2.05
C LEU A 146 15.68 -2.38 -1.61
N ALA A 147 15.35 -3.24 -0.65
CA ALA A 147 16.21 -4.35 -0.22
C ALA A 147 16.31 -5.42 -1.33
N ALA A 148 15.20 -5.75 -1.99
CA ALA A 148 15.16 -6.66 -3.14
C ALA A 148 16.03 -6.13 -4.31
N GLN A 149 15.91 -4.84 -4.65
CA GLN A 149 16.79 -4.14 -5.60
C GLN A 149 18.26 -4.31 -5.22
N ARG A 150 18.59 -4.09 -3.94
CA ARG A 150 19.98 -4.15 -3.48
C ARG A 150 20.52 -5.58 -3.49
N TYR A 151 19.67 -6.57 -3.22
CA TYR A 151 19.99 -7.98 -3.40
C TYR A 151 20.28 -8.30 -4.87
N GLN A 152 19.46 -7.85 -5.83
CA GLN A 152 19.74 -8.06 -7.26
C GLN A 152 21.08 -7.44 -7.70
N GLN A 153 21.41 -6.25 -7.20
CA GLN A 153 22.67 -5.57 -7.52
C GLN A 153 23.92 -6.21 -6.91
N THR A 154 23.82 -6.71 -5.67
CA THR A 154 25.00 -7.11 -4.89
C THR A 154 25.10 -8.61 -4.64
N ARG A 155 24.01 -9.34 -4.83
CA ARG A 155 23.82 -10.77 -4.49
C ARG A 155 24.14 -11.13 -3.04
N ARG A 156 24.21 -10.15 -2.13
CA ARG A 156 24.52 -10.39 -0.71
C ARG A 156 23.26 -10.81 0.05
N GLY A 157 23.31 -11.96 0.73
CA GLY A 157 22.19 -12.54 1.48
C GLY A 157 21.57 -11.62 2.53
N ARG A 158 22.35 -10.72 3.15
CA ARG A 158 21.82 -9.74 4.14
C ARG A 158 20.67 -8.88 3.60
N TRP A 159 20.67 -8.56 2.30
CA TRP A 159 19.60 -7.77 1.69
C TRP A 159 18.35 -8.61 1.44
N LEU A 160 18.52 -9.91 1.23
CA LEU A 160 17.41 -10.84 1.14
C LEU A 160 16.74 -11.05 2.50
N VAL A 161 17.55 -11.15 3.57
CA VAL A 161 17.07 -11.16 4.95
C VAL A 161 16.32 -9.85 5.27
N ALA A 162 16.89 -8.70 4.94
CA ALA A 162 16.22 -7.41 5.13
C ALA A 162 14.89 -7.32 4.36
N CYS A 163 14.84 -7.83 3.13
CA CYS A 163 13.62 -7.92 2.34
C CYS A 163 12.56 -8.79 3.03
N GLY A 164 12.93 -10.01 3.47
CA GLY A 164 12.03 -10.91 4.20
C GLY A 164 11.52 -10.30 5.52
N LEU A 165 12.39 -9.63 6.28
CA LEU A 165 11.99 -8.91 7.49
C LEU A 165 10.99 -7.79 7.20
N CYS A 166 11.24 -6.96 6.17
CA CYS A 166 10.28 -5.93 5.78
C CYS A 166 8.95 -6.54 5.32
N CYS A 167 8.96 -7.67 4.61
CA CYS A 167 7.72 -8.36 4.22
C CYS A 167 6.93 -8.94 5.40
N ALA A 168 7.60 -9.28 6.51
CA ALA A 168 6.95 -9.66 7.76
C ALA A 168 6.41 -8.43 8.54
N LEU A 169 7.10 -7.29 8.46
CA LEU A 169 6.75 -6.07 9.20
C LEU A 169 5.69 -5.21 8.49
N ALA A 170 5.61 -5.24 7.16
CA ALA A 170 4.60 -4.49 6.40
C ALA A 170 3.16 -4.77 6.88
N PRO A 171 2.71 -6.05 7.02
CA PRO A 171 1.36 -6.33 7.50
C PRO A 171 1.14 -5.99 8.97
N CYS A 172 2.21 -5.75 9.75
CA CYS A 172 2.08 -5.30 11.13
C CYS A 172 1.60 -3.84 11.26
N TRP A 173 1.58 -3.09 10.16
CA TRP A 173 1.03 -1.74 10.09
C TRP A 173 -0.42 -1.76 9.60
N PHE A 174 -0.68 -2.47 8.50
CA PHE A 174 -2.01 -2.53 7.89
C PHE A 174 -2.18 -3.82 7.10
N ALA A 175 -3.40 -4.33 6.96
CA ALA A 175 -3.62 -5.65 6.35
C ALA A 175 -3.08 -5.76 4.92
N SER A 176 -3.13 -4.68 4.12
CA SER A 176 -2.60 -4.68 2.74
C SER A 176 -1.09 -4.93 2.69
N GLY A 177 -0.37 -4.75 3.80
CA GLY A 177 1.04 -5.10 3.92
C GLY A 177 1.35 -6.59 3.68
N VAL A 178 0.36 -7.50 3.74
CA VAL A 178 0.54 -8.92 3.38
C VAL A 178 0.99 -9.09 1.92
N LEU A 179 0.77 -8.09 1.08
CA LEU A 179 1.18 -8.05 -0.32
C LEU A 179 2.68 -7.85 -0.51
N ALA A 180 3.41 -7.40 0.52
CA ALA A 180 4.84 -7.10 0.41
C ALA A 180 5.65 -8.32 -0.05
N GLY A 181 5.39 -9.51 0.51
CA GLY A 181 6.06 -10.76 0.14
C GLY A 181 5.82 -11.13 -1.33
N PRO A 182 4.56 -11.31 -1.77
CA PRO A 182 4.24 -11.56 -3.17
C PRO A 182 4.85 -10.53 -4.14
N LEU A 183 4.70 -9.23 -3.87
CA LEU A 183 5.24 -8.18 -4.72
C LEU A 183 6.77 -8.22 -4.84
N CYS A 184 7.47 -8.41 -3.72
CA CYS A 184 8.92 -8.57 -3.72
C CYS A 184 9.37 -9.86 -4.39
N CYS A 185 8.59 -10.94 -4.27
CA CYS A 185 8.85 -12.20 -4.93
C CYS A 185 8.82 -12.05 -6.46
N LEU A 186 7.77 -11.43 -6.98
CA LEU A 186 7.62 -11.07 -8.40
C LEU A 186 8.74 -10.18 -8.90
N TYR A 187 9.12 -9.19 -8.09
CA TYR A 187 10.24 -8.32 -8.40
C TYR A 187 11.56 -9.09 -8.52
N LEU A 188 11.78 -10.09 -7.66
CA LEU A 188 13.01 -10.91 -7.63
C LEU A 188 13.04 -12.03 -8.67
N PHE A 189 11.90 -12.46 -9.21
CA PHE A 189 11.85 -13.51 -10.23
C PHE A 189 12.74 -13.16 -11.43
N PRO A 190 13.50 -14.11 -12.01
CA PRO A 190 14.42 -13.85 -13.11
C PRO A 190 13.74 -13.21 -14.31
N ARG A 191 14.41 -12.27 -15.01
CA ARG A 191 13.90 -11.66 -16.24
C ARG A 191 13.94 -12.69 -17.38
N GLU A 192 12.84 -12.82 -18.12
CA GLU A 192 12.93 -13.39 -19.46
C GLU A 192 13.57 -12.32 -20.35
N ASP A 193 14.86 -12.49 -20.65
CA ASP A 193 15.60 -11.60 -21.54
C ASP A 193 15.13 -11.79 -22.99
N VAL A 194 13.93 -11.31 -23.31
CA VAL A 194 13.41 -11.31 -24.68
C VAL A 194 13.98 -10.08 -25.41
N GLY A 195 15.20 -10.22 -25.93
CA GLY A 195 15.68 -9.46 -27.09
C GLY A 195 15.80 -7.93 -26.95
N VAL A 196 15.96 -7.36 -25.75
CA VAL A 196 16.18 -5.92 -25.61
C VAL A 196 17.51 -5.54 -26.28
N PRO A 197 17.54 -4.58 -27.23
CA PRO A 197 18.77 -4.14 -27.86
C PRO A 197 19.80 -3.66 -26.81
N ARG A 198 21.07 -4.07 -26.96
CA ARG A 198 22.18 -3.80 -26.01
C ARG A 198 22.33 -2.34 -25.56
N LEU A 199 21.80 -1.38 -26.32
CA LEU A 199 21.84 0.06 -26.01
C LEU A 199 21.04 0.47 -24.76
N PHE A 200 20.05 -0.32 -24.35
CA PHE A 200 19.25 -0.08 -23.13
C PHE A 200 19.48 -1.13 -22.04
N GLN A 201 20.50 -1.98 -22.23
CA GLN A 201 20.84 -3.01 -21.27
C GLN A 201 21.49 -2.31 -20.06
N PRO A 202 20.88 -2.34 -18.87
CA PRO A 202 21.50 -1.75 -17.69
C PRO A 202 22.86 -2.43 -17.49
N CYS A 203 23.89 -1.68 -17.07
CA CYS A 203 25.29 -2.12 -16.89
C CYS A 203 25.53 -3.36 -15.99
N PHE A 204 24.50 -4.08 -15.57
CA PHE A 204 24.55 -5.30 -14.78
C PHE A 204 24.57 -6.54 -15.68
N ASP A 205 25.49 -6.56 -16.66
CA ASP A 205 25.70 -7.72 -17.54
C ASP A 205 26.63 -8.74 -16.88
N HIS A 206 26.05 -9.61 -16.06
CA HIS A 206 26.57 -10.96 -15.94
C HIS A 206 25.55 -11.92 -16.55
N PRO A 207 25.83 -12.53 -17.72
CA PRO A 207 24.97 -13.53 -18.33
C PRO A 207 25.11 -14.84 -17.54
N THR A 208 24.64 -14.87 -16.30
CA THR A 208 24.54 -16.10 -15.53
C THR A 208 23.27 -16.81 -15.96
N ARG A 209 23.47 -17.85 -16.79
CA ARG A 209 22.50 -18.89 -17.12
C ARG A 209 21.56 -19.18 -15.94
N LEU A 210 20.28 -18.99 -16.20
CA LEU A 210 19.05 -19.35 -15.47
C LEU A 210 18.96 -20.77 -14.86
N LYS A 211 20.04 -21.55 -14.80
CA LYS A 211 19.97 -22.97 -14.39
C LYS A 211 20.21 -23.22 -12.90
N GLN A 212 20.48 -22.21 -12.08
CA GLN A 212 20.82 -22.46 -10.68
C GLN A 212 19.59 -22.30 -9.76
N PRO A 213 19.13 -23.38 -9.10
CA PRO A 213 17.88 -23.40 -8.32
C PRO A 213 17.86 -22.41 -7.15
N TRP A 214 19.04 -21.97 -6.68
CA TRP A 214 19.13 -20.99 -5.61
C TRP A 214 18.54 -19.62 -5.97
N HIS A 215 18.49 -19.25 -7.26
CA HIS A 215 17.87 -17.99 -7.68
C HIS A 215 16.36 -18.01 -7.46
N THR A 216 15.71 -19.13 -7.78
CA THR A 216 14.27 -19.31 -7.54
C THR A 216 13.99 -19.32 -6.04
N LEU A 217 14.79 -20.04 -5.24
CA LEU A 217 14.65 -20.04 -3.78
C LEU A 217 14.84 -18.65 -3.17
N ALA A 218 15.80 -17.87 -3.68
CA ALA A 218 16.00 -16.49 -3.25
C ALA A 218 14.78 -15.62 -3.61
N ALA A 219 14.22 -15.76 -4.81
CA ALA A 219 13.02 -15.03 -5.20
C ALA A 219 11.82 -15.35 -4.30
N LEU A 220 11.73 -16.57 -3.75
CA LEU A 220 10.65 -16.97 -2.84
C LEU A 220 10.85 -16.52 -1.39
N THR A 221 12.04 -16.06 -1.00
CA THR A 221 12.33 -15.68 0.40
C THR A 221 11.41 -14.58 0.96
N PRO A 222 10.98 -13.55 0.21
CA PRO A 222 10.02 -12.56 0.69
C PRO A 222 8.68 -13.18 1.14
N LEU A 223 8.23 -14.27 0.51
CA LEU A 223 7.00 -14.97 0.91
C LEU A 223 7.12 -15.55 2.33
N LEU A 224 8.31 -16.00 2.74
CA LEU A 224 8.53 -16.50 4.10
C LEU A 224 8.26 -15.43 5.15
N GLY A 225 8.55 -14.16 4.84
CA GLY A 225 8.26 -13.03 5.73
C GLY A 225 6.76 -12.85 5.96
N THR A 226 6.00 -12.75 4.86
CA THR A 226 4.53 -12.67 4.93
C THR A 226 3.91 -13.90 5.58
N THR A 227 4.37 -15.11 5.23
CA THR A 227 3.90 -16.36 5.84
C THR A 227 4.20 -16.39 7.34
N ALA A 228 5.37 -15.91 7.77
CA ALA A 228 5.69 -15.83 9.20
C ALA A 228 4.74 -14.90 9.96
N PHE A 229 4.39 -13.74 9.38
CA PHE A 229 3.35 -12.89 9.96
C PHE A 229 2.00 -13.61 10.04
N LEU A 230 1.55 -14.22 8.94
CA LEU A 230 0.25 -14.91 8.90
C LEU A 230 0.19 -16.10 9.87
N ALA A 231 1.29 -16.84 10.02
CA ALA A 231 1.39 -17.98 10.93
C ALA A 231 1.23 -17.56 12.41
N VAL A 232 1.62 -16.34 12.77
CA VAL A 232 1.41 -15.78 14.11
C VAL A 232 0.06 -15.09 14.22
N SER A 233 -0.30 -14.28 13.24
CA SER A 233 -1.48 -13.42 13.29
C SER A 233 -2.79 -14.20 13.17
N LEU A 234 -2.91 -15.14 12.22
CA LEU A 234 -4.17 -15.84 11.98
C LEU A 234 -4.67 -16.63 13.20
N PRO A 235 -3.85 -17.43 13.92
CA PRO A 235 -4.32 -18.13 15.12
C PRO A 235 -4.83 -17.21 16.21
N LEU A 236 -4.29 -15.99 16.31
CA LEU A 236 -4.67 -15.00 17.33
C LEU A 236 -5.90 -14.18 16.95
N THR A 237 -6.14 -13.99 15.65
CA THR A 237 -7.07 -12.97 15.15
C THR A 237 -8.22 -13.51 14.33
N ALA A 238 -8.09 -14.68 13.69
CA ALA A 238 -9.08 -15.21 12.76
C ALA A 238 -10.45 -15.37 13.42
N GLY A 239 -10.50 -15.83 14.68
CA GLY A 239 -11.74 -15.98 15.42
C GLY A 239 -12.48 -14.65 15.61
N VAL A 240 -11.75 -13.56 15.88
CA VAL A 240 -12.35 -12.22 16.02
C VAL A 240 -12.78 -11.68 14.65
N ILE A 241 -11.91 -11.79 13.64
CA ILE A 241 -12.18 -11.29 12.28
C ILE A 241 -13.41 -11.98 11.67
N GLN A 242 -13.57 -13.29 11.86
CA GLN A 242 -14.72 -14.04 11.33
C GLN A 242 -16.07 -13.66 11.97
N HIS A 243 -16.04 -13.04 13.15
CA HIS A 243 -17.22 -12.74 13.97
C HIS A 243 -17.33 -11.25 14.30
N LEU A 244 -16.75 -10.37 13.46
CA LEU A 244 -16.87 -8.94 13.63
C LEU A 244 -18.35 -8.52 13.70
N GLU A 245 -18.63 -7.51 14.53
CA GLU A 245 -19.99 -7.11 14.87
C GLU A 245 -20.81 -6.71 13.64
N HIS A 246 -20.18 -6.13 12.63
CA HIS A 246 -20.85 -5.75 11.39
C HIS A 246 -21.33 -6.98 10.56
N TYR A 247 -20.68 -8.14 10.66
CA TYR A 247 -21.20 -9.39 10.08
C TYR A 247 -22.38 -9.91 10.88
N ARG A 248 -22.25 -9.91 12.21
CA ARG A 248 -23.27 -10.40 13.14
C ARG A 248 -24.57 -9.60 13.04
N ASN A 249 -24.48 -8.27 12.93
CA ASN A 249 -25.63 -7.39 12.80
C ASN A 249 -26.42 -7.63 11.51
N GLN A 250 -25.81 -8.29 10.52
CA GLN A 250 -26.43 -8.66 9.26
C GLN A 250 -26.83 -10.13 9.18
N ASN A 251 -26.63 -10.90 10.26
CA ASN A 251 -26.78 -12.35 10.28
C ASN A 251 -25.97 -13.06 9.17
N LEU A 252 -24.79 -12.53 8.84
CA LEU A 252 -23.88 -13.12 7.86
C LEU A 252 -22.65 -13.68 8.56
N THR A 253 -22.10 -14.75 7.99
CA THR A 253 -20.72 -15.17 8.24
C THR A 253 -19.75 -14.35 7.38
N ALA A 254 -18.46 -14.28 7.77
CA ALA A 254 -17.44 -13.63 6.94
C ALA A 254 -17.34 -14.22 5.51
N VAL A 255 -17.65 -15.51 5.34
CA VAL A 255 -17.68 -16.15 4.01
C VAL A 255 -18.88 -15.70 3.19
N GLU A 256 -20.05 -15.51 3.80
CA GLU A 256 -21.24 -15.02 3.11
C GLU A 256 -21.16 -13.52 2.78
N ALA A 257 -20.46 -12.75 3.63
CA ALA A 257 -20.11 -11.36 3.33
C ALA A 257 -19.13 -11.25 2.15
N PHE A 258 -18.39 -12.32 1.82
CA PHE A 258 -17.50 -12.36 0.66
C PHE A 258 -18.30 -12.43 -0.65
N GLN A 259 -18.64 -11.27 -1.19
CA GLN A 259 -19.33 -11.09 -2.47
C GLN A 259 -18.37 -10.62 -3.58
N PRO A 260 -17.64 -11.54 -4.25
CA PRO A 260 -16.55 -11.17 -5.15
C PRO A 260 -17.02 -10.31 -6.35
N LEU A 261 -18.23 -10.54 -6.86
CA LEU A 261 -18.78 -9.75 -7.97
C LEU A 261 -19.10 -8.32 -7.54
N THR A 262 -19.72 -8.16 -6.37
CA THR A 262 -20.00 -6.86 -5.77
C THR A 262 -18.71 -6.10 -5.50
N GLY A 263 -17.72 -6.77 -4.90
CA GLY A 263 -16.39 -6.20 -4.67
C GLY A 263 -15.67 -5.81 -5.96
N ALA A 264 -15.69 -6.65 -7.00
CA ALA A 264 -15.12 -6.33 -8.30
C ALA A 264 -15.80 -5.10 -8.92
N TRP A 265 -17.12 -5.00 -8.84
CA TRP A 265 -17.87 -3.82 -9.31
C TRP A 265 -17.46 -2.54 -8.56
N TYR A 266 -17.36 -2.59 -7.23
CA TYR A 266 -16.91 -1.44 -6.45
C TYR A 266 -15.44 -1.08 -6.69
N THR A 267 -14.61 -2.05 -7.07
CA THR A 267 -13.24 -1.79 -7.52
C THR A 267 -13.24 -1.00 -8.82
N VAL A 268 -14.03 -1.44 -9.80
CA VAL A 268 -14.22 -0.70 -11.07
C VAL A 268 -14.65 0.73 -10.79
N ARG A 269 -15.66 0.89 -9.91
CA ARG A 269 -16.14 2.20 -9.47
C ARG A 269 -15.03 3.02 -8.84
N SER A 270 -14.32 2.49 -7.87
CA SER A 270 -13.27 3.21 -7.15
C SER A 270 -12.09 3.60 -8.02
N VAL A 271 -11.65 2.74 -8.95
CA VAL A 271 -10.61 3.09 -9.94
C VAL A 271 -11.04 4.30 -10.78
N VAL A 272 -12.33 4.42 -11.10
CA VAL A 272 -12.83 5.52 -11.92
C VAL A 272 -13.15 6.75 -11.06
N ASP A 273 -14.04 6.60 -10.09
CA ASP A 273 -14.59 7.67 -9.26
C ASP A 273 -13.54 8.28 -8.33
N ASN A 274 -12.66 7.47 -7.74
CA ASN A 274 -11.67 7.95 -6.78
C ASN A 274 -10.30 8.12 -7.42
N LEU A 275 -9.79 7.12 -8.13
CA LEU A 275 -8.41 7.18 -8.61
C LEU A 275 -8.29 8.03 -9.88
N ALA A 276 -9.03 7.72 -10.93
CA ALA A 276 -8.89 8.42 -12.21
C ALA A 276 -9.31 9.89 -12.09
N LEU A 277 -10.47 10.16 -11.45
CA LEU A 277 -10.93 11.53 -11.19
C LEU A 277 -10.09 12.22 -10.11
N GLY A 278 -9.69 11.51 -9.04
CA GLY A 278 -8.93 12.09 -7.93
C GLY A 278 -7.52 12.51 -8.31
N VAL A 279 -6.90 11.89 -9.33
CA VAL A 279 -5.64 12.39 -9.91
C VAL A 279 -5.79 13.82 -10.48
N PHE A 280 -7.00 14.21 -10.89
CA PHE A 280 -7.31 15.57 -11.35
C PHE A 280 -7.92 16.45 -10.24
N GLY A 281 -7.90 15.99 -8.98
CA GLY A 281 -8.47 16.71 -7.85
C GLY A 281 -10.01 16.69 -7.79
N ILE A 282 -10.65 15.84 -8.60
CA ILE A 282 -12.11 15.68 -8.58
C ILE A 282 -12.44 14.57 -7.57
N THR A 283 -13.09 14.93 -6.47
CA THR A 283 -13.48 14.00 -5.39
C THR A 283 -14.98 14.10 -5.11
N GLY A 284 -15.56 13.03 -4.55
CA GLY A 284 -16.99 12.99 -4.20
C GLY A 284 -17.95 12.96 -5.40
N VAL A 285 -17.44 12.66 -6.60
CA VAL A 285 -18.26 12.54 -7.81
C VAL A 285 -18.42 11.07 -8.19
N THR A 286 -19.68 10.64 -8.28
CA THR A 286 -20.05 9.31 -8.76
C THR A 286 -20.32 9.35 -10.26
N VAL A 287 -19.54 8.64 -11.06
CA VAL A 287 -19.79 8.48 -12.50
C VAL A 287 -21.07 7.66 -12.76
N GLY A 288 -21.74 7.83 -13.89
CA GLY A 288 -22.90 6.97 -14.24
C GLY A 288 -22.50 5.48 -14.28
N SER A 289 -23.38 4.57 -13.85
CA SER A 289 -23.11 3.12 -13.81
C SER A 289 -22.76 2.50 -15.17
N VAL A 290 -23.18 3.12 -16.28
CA VAL A 290 -22.78 2.70 -17.63
C VAL A 290 -21.41 3.28 -18.01
N VAL A 291 -21.10 4.49 -17.55
CA VAL A 291 -19.87 5.22 -17.92
C VAL A 291 -18.66 4.69 -17.15
N ALA A 292 -18.81 4.31 -15.88
CA ALA A 292 -17.73 3.76 -15.06
C ALA A 292 -17.04 2.53 -15.70
N PRO A 293 -17.74 1.45 -16.10
CA PRO A 293 -17.07 0.30 -16.72
C PRO A 293 -16.43 0.65 -18.07
N LEU A 294 -17.02 1.57 -18.85
CA LEU A 294 -16.41 2.03 -20.11
C LEU A 294 -15.08 2.76 -19.87
N LEU A 295 -15.05 3.69 -18.90
CA LEU A 295 -13.82 4.38 -18.52
C LEU A 295 -12.79 3.41 -17.97
N PHE A 296 -13.20 2.44 -17.14
CA PHE A 296 -12.32 1.41 -16.62
C PHE A 296 -11.70 0.53 -17.72
N LEU A 297 -12.50 0.13 -18.73
CA LEU A 297 -11.98 -0.60 -19.89
C LEU A 297 -10.99 0.24 -20.70
N ILE A 298 -11.23 1.55 -20.85
CA ILE A 298 -10.27 2.47 -21.49
C ILE A 298 -8.96 2.52 -20.68
N LEU A 299 -9.03 2.60 -19.35
CA LEU A 299 -7.86 2.59 -18.47
C LEU A 299 -7.08 1.27 -18.57
N ILE A 300 -7.78 0.12 -18.61
CA ILE A 300 -7.13 -1.19 -18.85
C ILE A 300 -6.45 -1.20 -20.21
N ALA A 301 -7.15 -0.77 -21.27
CA ALA A 301 -6.58 -0.76 -22.62
C ALA A 301 -5.34 0.13 -22.70
N ALA A 302 -5.38 1.32 -22.08
CA ALA A 302 -4.25 2.22 -21.97
C ALA A 302 -3.10 1.59 -21.16
N GLY A 303 -3.40 0.95 -20.02
CA GLY A 303 -2.44 0.26 -19.18
C GLY A 303 -1.76 -0.91 -19.90
N VAL A 304 -2.51 -1.75 -20.61
CA VAL A 304 -2.00 -2.85 -21.42
C VAL A 304 -1.16 -2.33 -22.58
N TRP A 305 -1.63 -1.30 -23.29
CA TRP A 305 -0.87 -0.65 -24.36
C TRP A 305 0.47 -0.10 -23.83
N TRP A 306 0.43 0.62 -22.71
CA TRP A 306 1.61 1.17 -22.07
C TRP A 306 2.57 0.08 -21.58
N ALA A 307 2.06 -0.96 -20.93
CA ALA A 307 2.85 -2.11 -20.49
C ALA A 307 3.53 -2.82 -21.66
N ARG A 308 2.87 -2.95 -22.82
CA ARG A 308 3.48 -3.54 -24.03
C ARG A 308 4.61 -2.69 -24.60
N LYS A 309 4.47 -1.35 -24.54
CA LYS A 309 5.44 -0.37 -25.05
C LYS A 309 6.56 -0.06 -24.05
N SER A 310 6.32 -0.27 -22.77
CA SER A 310 7.30 0.00 -21.72
C SER A 310 8.49 -0.97 -21.84
N PRO A 311 9.74 -0.47 -21.87
CA PRO A 311 10.92 -1.33 -21.77
C PRO A 311 10.99 -2.05 -20.42
N HIS A 312 10.22 -1.61 -19.43
CA HIS A 312 10.18 -2.16 -18.08
C HIS A 312 8.77 -2.67 -17.73
N ARG A 313 8.27 -3.64 -18.49
CA ARG A 313 6.91 -4.22 -18.34
C ARG A 313 6.57 -4.61 -16.90
N ARG A 314 7.53 -5.17 -16.16
CA ARG A 314 7.35 -5.57 -14.76
C ARG A 314 7.05 -4.39 -13.83
N LEU A 315 7.70 -3.25 -14.04
CA LEU A 315 7.40 -2.06 -13.24
C LEU A 315 6.03 -1.51 -13.56
N ALA A 316 5.61 -1.60 -14.83
CA ALA A 316 4.25 -1.24 -15.23
C ALA A 316 3.21 -2.15 -14.57
N LEU A 317 3.45 -3.47 -14.54
CA LEU A 317 2.55 -4.43 -13.89
C LEU A 317 2.59 -4.34 -12.36
N LEU A 318 3.76 -4.12 -11.76
CA LEU A 318 3.92 -3.85 -10.33
C LEU A 318 3.16 -2.58 -9.94
N GLY A 319 3.33 -1.51 -10.71
CA GLY A 319 2.62 -0.24 -10.53
C GLY A 319 1.11 -0.41 -10.70
N ALA A 320 0.66 -1.16 -11.71
CA ALA A 320 -0.75 -1.50 -11.87
C ALA A 320 -1.27 -2.28 -10.67
N GLY A 321 -0.52 -3.27 -10.17
CA GLY A 321 -0.86 -4.02 -8.96
C GLY A 321 -1.07 -3.13 -7.75
N LEU A 322 -0.12 -2.23 -7.47
CA LEU A 322 -0.23 -1.24 -6.38
C LEU A 322 -1.43 -0.29 -6.56
N ILE A 323 -1.71 0.13 -7.79
CA ILE A 323 -2.88 0.94 -8.13
C ILE A 323 -4.18 0.21 -7.80
N PHE A 324 -4.30 -1.07 -8.18
CA PHE A 324 -5.50 -1.85 -7.92
C PHE A 324 -5.73 -2.11 -6.42
N ILE A 325 -4.64 -2.29 -5.65
CA ILE A 325 -4.72 -2.39 -4.19
C ILE A 325 -5.24 -1.08 -3.60
N ALA A 326 -4.65 0.06 -3.99
CA ALA A 326 -5.08 1.37 -3.52
C ALA A 326 -6.54 1.67 -3.90
N ALA A 327 -6.96 1.21 -5.09
CA ALA A 327 -8.34 1.35 -5.53
C ALA A 327 -9.32 0.46 -4.75
N ALA A 328 -8.90 -0.74 -4.33
CA ALA A 328 -9.71 -1.60 -3.46
C ALA A 328 -9.95 -0.92 -2.10
N ASP A 329 -8.88 -0.47 -1.43
CA ASP A 329 -8.98 0.27 -0.16
C ASP A 329 -9.86 1.53 -0.31
N SER A 330 -9.75 2.23 -1.44
CA SER A 330 -10.60 3.40 -1.74
C SER A 330 -12.06 3.01 -2.04
N ALA A 331 -12.32 1.79 -2.49
CA ALA A 331 -13.67 1.29 -2.76
C ALA A 331 -14.43 1.09 -1.45
N PHE A 332 -13.76 0.60 -0.41
CA PHE A 332 -14.31 0.53 0.94
C PHE A 332 -14.74 1.92 1.43
N ALA A 333 -13.85 2.93 1.34
CA ALA A 333 -14.17 4.30 1.73
C ALA A 333 -15.35 4.88 0.93
N TYR A 334 -15.41 4.57 -0.37
CA TYR A 334 -16.49 4.97 -1.25
C TYR A 334 -17.83 4.35 -0.86
N ILE A 335 -17.88 3.05 -0.56
CA ILE A 335 -19.12 2.37 -0.11
C ILE A 335 -19.64 2.99 1.18
N THR A 336 -18.74 3.23 2.14
CA THR A 336 -19.07 3.87 3.42
C THR A 336 -19.71 5.25 3.21
N ALA A 337 -19.19 6.04 2.26
CA ALA A 337 -19.69 7.37 1.96
C ALA A 337 -20.96 7.40 1.11
N ALA A 338 -21.08 6.53 0.11
CA ALA A 338 -22.10 6.65 -0.94
C ALA A 338 -23.44 5.99 -0.62
N THR A 339 -23.45 4.87 0.11
CA THR A 339 -24.68 4.07 0.29
C THR A 339 -25.12 3.93 1.74
N GLY A 340 -24.37 4.49 2.69
CA GLY A 340 -24.37 3.97 4.05
C GLY A 340 -23.72 2.59 4.05
N TYR A 341 -22.82 2.32 4.98
CA TYR A 341 -22.08 1.07 5.00
C TYR A 341 -23.03 -0.13 5.18
N ASN A 342 -23.34 -0.82 4.08
CA ASN A 342 -24.03 -2.11 4.12
C ASN A 342 -22.93 -3.18 3.99
N ALA A 343 -22.47 -3.70 5.13
CA ALA A 343 -21.29 -4.55 5.36
C ALA A 343 -21.24 -5.90 4.59
N THR A 344 -22.07 -6.05 3.55
CA THR A 344 -22.24 -7.26 2.73
C THR A 344 -21.24 -7.40 1.59
N ALA A 345 -20.40 -6.39 1.32
CA ALA A 345 -19.48 -6.39 0.20
C ALA A 345 -18.03 -6.44 0.67
N LEU A 346 -17.52 -7.64 0.95
CA LEU A 346 -16.09 -7.85 1.13
C LEU A 346 -15.34 -7.54 -0.19
N ASP A 347 -14.19 -6.90 -0.04
CA ASP A 347 -13.51 -6.10 -1.06
C ASP A 347 -12.82 -6.96 -2.14
N GLY A 348 -13.59 -7.38 -3.15
CA GLY A 348 -13.12 -8.12 -4.33
C GLY A 348 -12.00 -7.43 -5.12
N GLY A 349 -11.74 -6.14 -4.87
CA GLY A 349 -10.62 -5.42 -5.47
C GLY A 349 -9.26 -5.92 -5.03
N TRP A 350 -9.17 -6.43 -3.81
CA TRP A 350 -7.98 -7.10 -3.31
C TRP A 350 -7.67 -8.31 -4.18
N PHE A 351 -8.67 -9.14 -4.48
CA PHE A 351 -8.51 -10.34 -5.33
C PHE A 351 -8.04 -10.00 -6.75
N VAL A 352 -8.62 -8.98 -7.37
CA VAL A 352 -8.19 -8.50 -8.70
C VAL A 352 -6.78 -7.92 -8.66
N GLY A 353 -6.45 -7.14 -7.63
CA GLY A 353 -5.10 -6.66 -7.36
C GLY A 353 -4.09 -7.81 -7.22
N TYR A 354 -4.40 -8.81 -6.39
CA TYR A 354 -3.61 -10.04 -6.23
C TYR A 354 -3.41 -10.78 -7.57
N LEU A 355 -4.46 -10.87 -8.40
CA LEU A 355 -4.39 -11.54 -9.70
C LEU A 355 -3.46 -10.80 -10.68
N LEU A 356 -3.57 -9.47 -10.78
CA LEU A 356 -2.72 -8.67 -11.67
C LEU A 356 -1.26 -8.68 -11.22
N ILE A 357 -1.04 -8.71 -9.91
CA ILE A 357 0.26 -8.89 -9.28
C ILE A 357 0.82 -10.27 -9.67
N ALA A 358 0.06 -11.35 -9.51
CA ALA A 358 0.48 -12.69 -9.93
C ALA A 358 0.80 -12.77 -11.43
N LEU A 359 0.02 -12.10 -12.29
CA LEU A 359 0.30 -12.02 -13.73
C LEU A 359 1.62 -11.29 -14.05
N ALA A 360 2.16 -10.45 -13.17
CA ALA A 360 3.45 -9.78 -13.36
C ALA A 360 4.67 -10.71 -13.32
N SER A 361 4.51 -11.95 -12.81
CA SER A 361 5.57 -12.98 -12.88
C SER A 361 5.62 -13.74 -14.18
N LEU A 362 4.52 -13.73 -14.94
CA LEU A 362 4.44 -14.31 -16.28
C LEU A 362 4.99 -13.29 -17.29
#